data_AF-A0A101EQ66-F1
#
_entry.id   AF-A0A101EQ66-F1
#
_cell.length_a   1.000
_cell.length_b   1.000
_cell.length_c   1.000
_cell.angle_alpha   90.00
_cell.angle_beta   90.00
_cell.angle_gamma   90.00
#
_symmetry.space_group_name_H-M   'P 1'
#
loop_
_entity.id
_entity.type
_entity.pdbx_description
1 polymer ?
#
loop_
_entity_poly.entity_id
_entity_poly.type
_entity_poly.pdbx_seq_one_letter_code
_entity_poly.pdbx_strand_id
1 'polypeptide(L)' 'FFWYSERGNEIDFIYNHEGTLIPVGVKYQNRINKSDYLGMKRVFGRGILITQDAIFRDENIVAIPAWLFFAVFEGNE' A
#
# COMPACT_ATOMS: atom_id res chain seq x y z
N PHE A 1 2.51 11.97 -4.18
CA PHE A 1 1.55 12.01 -5.30
C PHE A 1 0.41 11.07 -4.98
N PHE A 2 -0.79 11.60 -4.73
CA PHE A 2 -2.02 10.80 -4.57
C PHE A 2 -2.60 10.47 -5.94
N TRP A 3 -3.40 9.40 -6.03
CA TRP A 3 -4.06 8.97 -7.27
C TRP A 3 -5.53 8.64 -7.01
N TYR A 4 -6.40 9.08 -7.93
CA TYR A 4 -7.82 8.78 -7.90
C TYR A 4 -8.25 8.10 -9.21
N SER A 5 -9.06 7.05 -9.07
CA SER A 5 -9.80 6.49 -10.21
C SER A 5 -11.05 7.34 -10.50
N GLU A 6 -11.56 7.28 -11.72
CA GLU A 6 -12.88 7.84 -12.09
C GLU A 6 -14.04 7.30 -11.25
N ARG A 7 -13.87 6.13 -10.62
CA ARG A 7 -14.86 5.48 -9.74
C ARG A 7 -14.67 5.81 -8.25
N GLY A 8 -13.83 6.79 -7.92
CA GLY A 8 -13.63 7.26 -6.54
C GLY A 8 -12.68 6.43 -5.67
N ASN A 9 -12.04 5.39 -6.21
CA ASN A 9 -10.95 4.71 -5.48
C ASN A 9 -9.72 5.61 -5.39
N GLU A 10 -9.12 5.66 -4.20
CA GLU A 10 -7.95 6.48 -3.88
C GLU A 10 -6.73 5.60 -3.56
N ILE A 11 -5.56 6.09 -3.94
CA ILE A 11 -4.25 5.60 -3.49
C ILE A 11 -3.51 6.80 -2.90
N ASP A 12 -3.09 6.69 -1.65
CA ASP A 12 -2.51 7.79 -0.88
C ASP A 12 -1.18 8.28 -1.51
N PHE A 13 -0.32 7.35 -1.92
CA PHE A 13 0.97 7.66 -2.51
C PHE A 13 1.33 6.74 -3.68
N ILE A 14 2.02 7.29 -4.68
CA ILE A 14 2.73 6.52 -5.70
C ILE A 14 4.23 6.83 -5.58
N TYR A 15 5.02 5.80 -5.38
CA TYR A 15 6.47 5.83 -5.45
C TYR A 15 6.92 5.41 -6.86
N ASN A 16 7.75 6.21 -7.51
CA ASN A 16 8.37 5.85 -8.78
C ASN A 16 9.75 5.25 -8.50
N HIS A 17 9.89 3.95 -8.73
CA HIS A 17 11.14 3.23 -8.64
C HIS A 17 11.62 2.88 -10.04
N GLU A 18 12.57 3.66 -10.58
CA GLU A 18 13.21 3.39 -11.88
C GLU A 18 12.19 3.20 -13.03
N GLY A 19 11.15 4.04 -13.07
CA GLY A 19 10.08 3.96 -14.09
C GLY A 19 8.94 3.00 -13.73
N THR A 20 9.07 2.24 -12.65
CA THR A 20 7.99 1.40 -12.12
C THR A 20 7.20 2.17 -11.07
N LEU A 21 5.90 2.36 -11.32
CA LEU A 21 4.99 2.95 -10.34
C LEU A 21 4.57 1.92 -9.29
N ILE A 22 4.87 2.20 -8.03
CA ILE A 22 4.50 1.38 -6.87
C ILE A 22 3.46 2.17 -6.06
N PRO A 23 2.19 1.75 -6.06
CA PRO A 23 1.20 2.37 -5.21
C PRO A 23 1.41 1.95 -3.75
N VAL A 24 1.33 2.92 -2.85
CA VAL A 24 1.40 2.76 -1.41
C VAL A 24 0.14 3.35 -0.82
N GLY A 25 -0.60 2.57 -0.04
CA GLY A 25 -1.77 3.04 0.68
C GLY A 25 -1.67 2.74 2.16
N VAL A 26 -2.40 3.49 2.97
CA VAL A 26 -2.43 3.39 4.42
C VAL A 26 -3.84 3.06 4.89
N LYS A 27 -3.99 1.99 5.66
CA LYS A 27 -5.26 1.57 6.26
C LYS A 27 -5.05 1.21 7.73
N TYR A 28 -5.27 2.20 8.59
CA TYR A 28 -5.16 2.06 10.03
C TYR A 28 -6.49 1.58 10.64
N GLN A 29 -6.78 0.30 10.49
CA GLN A 29 -8.01 -0.33 10.95
C GLN A 29 -7.78 -1.79 11.37
N ASN A 30 -8.62 -2.30 12.27
CA ASN A 30 -8.48 -3.64 12.86
C ASN A 30 -8.59 -4.80 11.86
N ARG A 31 -9.32 -4.64 10.76
CA ARG A 31 -9.54 -5.68 9.74
C ARG A 31 -9.40 -5.09 8.36
N ILE A 32 -8.55 -5.69 7.54
CA ILE A 32 -8.37 -5.30 6.13
C ILE A 32 -9.27 -6.15 5.24
N ASN A 33 -10.03 -5.50 4.38
CA ASN A 33 -10.89 -6.13 3.38
C ASN A 33 -10.26 -6.03 1.98
N LYS A 34 -10.64 -6.95 1.09
CA LYS A 34 -10.18 -6.93 -0.31
C LYS A 34 -10.50 -5.62 -1.05
N SER A 35 -11.59 -4.94 -0.67
CA SER A 35 -11.97 -3.64 -1.21
C SER A 35 -10.94 -2.55 -0.91
N ASP A 36 -10.23 -2.65 0.20
CA ASP A 36 -9.32 -1.60 0.69
C ASP A 36 -8.08 -1.43 -0.21
N TYR A 37 -7.70 -2.48 -0.94
CA TYR A 37 -6.56 -2.50 -1.86
C TYR A 37 -6.96 -2.91 -3.30
N LEU A 38 -8.26 -2.94 -3.60
CA LEU A 38 -8.75 -3.38 -4.91
C LEU A 38 -8.27 -2.45 -6.05
N GLY A 39 -8.16 -1.14 -5.77
CA GLY A 39 -7.61 -0.17 -6.71
C GLY A 39 -6.17 -0.50 -7.10
N MET A 40 -5.31 -0.79 -6.13
CA MET A 40 -3.92 -1.23 -6.36
C MET A 40 -3.90 -2.50 -7.22
N LYS A 41 -4.71 -3.50 -6.85
CA LYS A 41 -4.78 -4.78 -7.54
C LYS A 41 -5.26 -4.66 -8.99
N ARG A 42 -6.31 -3.87 -9.26
CA ARG A 42 -6.91 -3.74 -10.60
C ARG A 42 -6.16 -2.79 -11.53
N VAL A 43 -5.60 -1.71 -11.01
CA VAL A 43 -5.00 -0.63 -11.82
C VAL A 43 -3.51 -0.84 -11.99
N PHE A 44 -2.81 -1.22 -10.92
CA PHE A 44 -1.36 -1.36 -10.91
C PHE A 44 -0.90 -2.82 -10.94
N GLY A 45 -1.78 -3.77 -10.59
CA GLY A 45 -1.43 -5.19 -10.49
C GLY A 45 -0.40 -5.50 -9.40
N ARG A 46 -0.12 -4.54 -8.50
CA ARG A 46 0.84 -4.58 -7.40
C ARG A 46 0.55 -3.46 -6.40
N GLY A 47 1.14 -3.54 -5.21
CA GLY A 47 1.09 -2.44 -4.25
C GLY A 47 1.58 -2.79 -2.86
N ILE A 48 1.86 -1.76 -2.07
CA ILE A 48 2.17 -1.87 -0.66
C ILE A 48 1.00 -1.29 0.13
N LEU A 49 0.47 -2.05 1.08
CA LEU A 49 -0.56 -1.58 2.00
C LEU A 49 0.05 -1.49 3.41
N ILE A 50 0.23 -0.27 3.90
CA ILE A 50 0.61 -0.03 5.28
C ILE A 50 -0.64 -0.21 6.13
N THR A 51 -0.59 -1.12 7.09
CA THR A 51 -1.72 -1.45 7.96
C THR A 51 -1.43 -1.05 9.40
N GLN A 52 -2.44 -1.12 10.26
CA GLN A 52 -2.23 -1.02 11.70
C GLN A 52 -1.34 -2.19 12.20
N ASP A 53 -1.82 -3.43 12.07
CA ASP A 53 -1.13 -4.63 12.59
C ASP A 53 -1.18 -5.86 11.65
N ALA A 54 -1.83 -5.75 10.49
CA ALA A 54 -2.02 -6.89 9.59
C ALA A 54 -0.79 -7.13 8.69
N ILE A 55 -0.26 -8.35 8.71
CA ILE A 55 0.77 -8.84 7.78
C ILE A 55 0.13 -9.87 6.86
N PHE A 56 0.12 -9.61 5.55
CA PHE A 56 -0.32 -10.61 4.57
C PHE A 56 0.21 -10.32 3.16
N ARG A 57 0.08 -11.31 2.28
CA ARG A 57 0.28 -11.16 0.84
C ARG A 57 -0.94 -11.67 0.08
N ASP A 58 -1.45 -10.86 -0.83
CA ASP A 58 -2.43 -11.26 -1.84
C ASP A 58 -1.85 -10.98 -3.23
N GLU A 59 -1.37 -12.01 -3.92
CA GLU A 59 -0.65 -11.90 -5.19
C GLU A 59 0.56 -10.94 -5.09
N ASN A 60 0.48 -9.78 -5.73
CA ASN A 60 1.51 -8.73 -5.75
C ASN A 60 1.18 -7.56 -4.79
N ILE A 61 0.19 -7.73 -3.93
CA ILE A 61 -0.12 -6.80 -2.85
C ILE A 61 0.56 -7.32 -1.58
N VAL A 62 1.43 -6.49 -1.01
CA VAL A 62 2.11 -6.78 0.24
C VAL A 62 1.56 -5.84 1.30
N ALA A 63 0.96 -6.42 2.36
CA ALA A 63 0.50 -5.67 3.51
C ALA A 63 1.49 -5.81 4.67
N ILE A 64 1.92 -4.67 5.20
CA ILE A 64 2.88 -4.58 6.31
C ILE A 64 2.37 -3.61 7.38
N PRO A 65 2.55 -3.92 8.67
CA PRO A 65 2.24 -3.00 9.75
C PRO A 65 3.09 -1.74 9.67
N ALA A 66 2.52 -0.62 10.10
CA ALA A 66 3.20 0.68 10.14
C ALA A 66 4.49 0.60 10.97
N TRP A 67 4.48 -0.07 12.12
CA TRP A 67 5.68 -0.21 12.96
C TRP A 67 6.82 -0.93 12.25
N LEU A 68 6.53 -1.95 11.44
CA LEU A 68 7.54 -2.69 10.67
C LEU A 68 8.05 -1.85 9.50
N PHE A 69 7.15 -1.11 8.86
CA PHE A 69 7.51 -0.16 7.81
C PHE A 69 8.45 0.92 8.35
N PHE A 70 8.22 1.46 9.55
CA PHE A 70 9.11 2.48 10.12
C PHE A 70 10.41 1.91 10.67
N ALA A 71 10.40 0.69 11.21
CA ALA A 71 11.59 0.04 11.76
C ALA A 71 12.74 -0.11 10.75
N VAL A 72 12.46 -0.22 9.45
CA VAL A 72 13.51 -0.32 8.41
C VAL A 72 14.21 1.02 8.12
N PHE A 73 13.70 2.14 8.62
CA PHE A 73 14.27 3.47 8.40
C PHE A 73 15.08 3.99 9.61
N GLU A 74 14.86 3.46 10.81
CA GLU A 74 15.55 3.88 12.03
C GLU A 74 17.01 3.37 12.14
N GLY A 75 17.47 2.53 11.20
CA GLY A 75 18.81 1.93 11.22
C GLY A 75 19.89 2.65 10.40
N ASN A 76 19.58 3.81 9.80
CA ASN A 76 20.53 4.58 8.99
C ASN A 76 20.93 5.86 9.73
N GLU A 77 21.79 5.72 10.73
CA GLU A 77 22.67 6.81 11.21
C GLU A 77 24.08 6.65 10.63
#